data_AF-W4VJI2-F1
#
_entry.id   AF-W4VJI2-F1
#
_cell.length_a   1.000
_cell.length_b   1.000
_cell.length_c   1.000
_cell.angle_alpha   90.00
_cell.angle_beta   90.00
_cell.angle_gamma   90.00
#
_symmetry.space_group_name_H-M   'P 1'
#
loop_
_entity.id
_entity.type
_entity.pdbx_description
1 polymer ?
#
loop_
_entity_poly.entity_id
_entity_poly.type
_entity_poly.pdbx_seq_one_letter_code
_entity_poly.pdbx_strand_id
1 'polypeptide(L)'
;MQMLPAQYVLVAIPLNMFSSLIIASLIAPPVNISDEADEVDVKEVSEAKSFFEAMGNGALDGGKIALIVAAMLIAFIASLELVNWIISSIFAGVTLQQILGYVLAPIGFLMGIAPGELIQTGGIMGTKIITNEFVAMLELEPLVGELSEKTVGIVSVFLTSFANFASIGIIAGTVQGIDSEKGAAVSKFGLKLLIGATLGSILSATIAGLFL
;
A
#
# COMPACT_ATOMS: atom_id res chain seq x y z
N MET A 1 -20.44 4.08 7.62
CA MET A 1 -19.48 3.12 7.07
C MET A 1 -18.35 3.93 6.48
N GLN A 2 -17.26 4.03 7.23
CA GLN A 2 -16.05 4.73 6.84
C GLN A 2 -14.90 3.79 7.20
N MET A 3 -14.21 3.27 6.18
CA MET A 3 -13.16 2.25 6.37
C MET A 3 -11.98 2.78 7.20
N LEU A 4 -11.62 4.06 7.01
CA LEU A 4 -10.58 4.76 7.76
C LEU A 4 -11.00 6.19 8.10
N PRO A 5 -10.59 6.74 9.26
CA PRO A 5 -10.79 8.15 9.57
C PRO A 5 -10.15 9.05 8.50
N ALA A 6 -10.94 9.98 7.94
CA ALA A 6 -10.57 10.74 6.75
C ALA A 6 -9.36 11.65 6.99
N GLN A 7 -9.20 12.16 8.21
CA GLN A 7 -8.06 12.99 8.58
C GLN A 7 -6.73 12.27 8.37
N TYR A 8 -6.67 10.96 8.65
CA TYR A 8 -5.44 10.18 8.48
C TYR A 8 -5.14 9.90 7.02
N VAL A 9 -6.18 9.68 6.20
CA VAL A 9 -6.03 9.53 4.75
C VAL A 9 -5.50 10.83 4.13
N LEU A 10 -6.07 11.98 4.51
CA LEU A 10 -5.63 13.29 4.01
C LEU A 10 -4.18 13.62 4.40
N VAL A 11 -3.78 13.29 5.64
CA VAL A 11 -2.41 13.48 6.13
C VAL A 11 -1.43 12.52 5.44
N ALA A 12 -1.84 11.30 5.14
CA ALA A 12 -0.98 10.30 4.51
C ALA A 12 -0.52 10.70 3.10
N ILE A 13 -1.34 11.44 2.33
CA ILE A 13 -1.03 11.83 0.95
C ILE A 13 0.32 12.58 0.84
N PRO A 14 0.49 13.77 1.47
CA PRO A 14 1.77 14.48 1.40
C PRO A 14 2.90 13.72 2.08
N LEU A 15 2.64 13.02 3.20
CA LEU A 15 3.67 12.23 3.88
C LEU A 15 4.23 11.14 2.98
N ASN A 16 3.38 10.39 2.28
CA ASN A 16 3.82 9.34 1.37
C ASN A 16 4.63 9.90 0.19
N MET A 17 4.27 11.07 -0.33
CA MET A 17 5.05 11.73 -1.37
C MET A 17 6.48 12.02 -0.87
N PHE A 18 6.63 12.66 0.30
CA PHE A 18 7.96 12.94 0.84
C PHE A 18 8.73 11.67 1.25
N SER A 19 8.06 10.73 1.93
CA SER A 19 8.66 9.47 2.36
C SER A 19 9.14 8.63 1.18
N SER A 20 8.36 8.57 0.09
CA SER A 20 8.75 7.84 -1.11
C SER A 20 9.99 8.44 -1.77
N LEU A 21 10.10 9.76 -1.86
CA LEU A 21 11.30 10.43 -2.38
C LEU A 21 12.54 10.22 -1.49
N ILE A 22 12.38 10.31 -0.17
CA ILE A 22 13.47 10.06 0.78
C ILE A 22 13.97 8.62 0.64
N ILE A 23 13.05 7.65 0.70
CA ILE A 23 13.41 6.23 0.64
C ILE A 23 13.98 5.87 -0.74
N ALA A 24 13.39 6.38 -1.83
CA ALA A 24 13.93 6.18 -3.17
C ALA A 24 15.36 6.71 -3.30
N SER A 25 15.63 7.92 -2.79
CA SER A 25 16.96 8.53 -2.82
C SER A 25 17.99 7.78 -1.97
N LEU A 26 17.56 7.11 -0.89
CA LEU A 26 18.44 6.25 -0.09
C LEU A 26 18.73 4.91 -0.78
N ILE A 27 17.74 4.33 -1.44
CA ILE A 27 17.81 3.00 -2.06
C ILE A 27 18.50 3.04 -3.44
N ALA A 28 18.32 4.14 -4.16
CA ALA A 28 18.87 4.43 -5.47
C ALA A 28 19.25 5.92 -5.51
N PRO A 29 20.47 6.27 -5.05
CA PRO A 29 20.94 7.65 -5.03
C PRO A 29 20.82 8.32 -6.41
N PRO A 30 20.53 9.63 -6.45
CA PRO A 30 20.42 10.36 -7.71
C PRO A 30 21.66 10.16 -8.57
N VAL A 31 21.44 9.86 -9.84
CA VAL A 31 22.50 9.79 -10.84
C VAL A 31 22.55 11.12 -11.58
N ASN A 32 23.76 11.61 -11.89
CA ASN A 32 23.90 12.77 -12.75
C ASN A 32 23.44 12.39 -14.16
N ILE A 33 22.34 12.99 -14.60
CA ILE A 33 21.85 12.96 -15.98
C ILE A 33 22.25 14.25 -16.68
N SER A 34 22.38 14.23 -18.01
CA SER A 34 22.61 15.45 -18.77
C SER A 34 21.34 16.30 -18.83
N ASP A 35 21.49 17.61 -19.03
CA ASP A 35 20.35 18.54 -19.09
C ASP A 35 19.36 18.15 -20.21
N GLU A 36 19.82 17.54 -21.31
CA GLU A 36 18.95 17.08 -22.39
C GLU A 36 18.13 15.83 -22.03
N ALA A 37 18.58 15.04 -21.05
CA ALA A 37 17.89 13.85 -20.57
C ALA A 37 16.91 14.15 -19.41
N ASP A 38 16.92 15.38 -18.88
CA ASP A 38 16.04 15.85 -17.80
C ASP A 38 14.83 16.67 -18.32
N GLU A 39 14.59 16.65 -19.63
CA GLU A 39 13.43 17.32 -20.23
C GLU A 39 12.18 16.44 -20.10
N VAL A 40 11.18 16.93 -19.36
CA VAL A 40 9.86 16.28 -19.27
C VAL A 40 8.97 16.80 -20.40
N ASP A 41 8.67 15.95 -21.38
CA ASP A 41 7.70 16.29 -22.41
C ASP A 41 6.28 16.27 -21.84
N VAL A 42 5.66 17.45 -21.79
CA VAL A 42 4.28 17.67 -21.33
C VAL A 42 3.31 17.91 -22.50
N LYS A 43 3.75 17.75 -23.74
CA LYS A 43 2.86 17.82 -24.90
C LYS A 43 2.00 16.55 -24.93
N GLU A 44 0.71 16.73 -25.26
CA GLU A 44 -0.28 15.63 -25.39
C GLU A 44 -0.57 14.82 -24.10
N VAL A 45 -0.46 15.44 -22.91
CA VAL A 45 -0.85 14.80 -21.63
C VAL A 45 -2.34 14.41 -21.52
N SER A 46 -3.19 14.86 -22.44
CA SER A 46 -4.59 14.45 -22.53
C SER A 46 -5.06 14.39 -23.97
N GLU A 47 -5.69 13.27 -24.34
CA GLU A 47 -6.34 13.10 -25.64
C GLU A 47 -7.79 13.61 -25.65
N ALA A 48 -8.33 14.06 -24.51
CA ALA A 48 -9.72 14.49 -24.41
C ALA A 48 -9.95 15.81 -25.15
N LYS A 49 -10.94 15.83 -26.06
CA LYS A 49 -11.22 17.00 -26.91
C LYS A 49 -12.19 17.98 -26.26
N SER A 50 -12.83 17.60 -25.15
CA SER A 50 -13.75 18.45 -24.39
C SER A 50 -13.83 18.06 -22.91
N PHE A 51 -14.34 18.99 -22.10
CA PHE A 51 -14.63 18.75 -20.68
C PHE A 51 -15.58 17.57 -20.45
N PHE A 52 -16.62 17.44 -21.27
CA PHE A 52 -17.59 16.36 -21.15
C PHE A 52 -17.01 15.00 -21.56
N GLU A 53 -16.14 14.98 -22.57
CA GLU A 53 -15.41 13.77 -22.94
C GLU A 53 -14.45 13.33 -21.83
N ALA A 54 -13.71 14.27 -21.23
CA ALA A 54 -12.86 13.98 -20.07
C ALA A 54 -13.67 13.42 -18.89
N MET A 55 -14.83 14.02 -18.60
CA MET A 55 -15.74 13.55 -17.55
C MET A 55 -16.29 12.15 -17.86
N GLY A 56 -16.70 11.90 -19.11
CA GLY A 56 -17.21 10.59 -19.55
C GLY A 56 -16.15 9.50 -19.48
N ASN A 57 -14.94 9.78 -19.96
CA ASN A 57 -13.80 8.86 -19.88
C ASN A 57 -13.44 8.56 -18.43
N GLY A 58 -13.35 9.59 -17.57
CA GLY A 58 -13.09 9.40 -16.14
C GLY A 58 -14.15 8.56 -15.43
N ALA A 59 -15.43 8.72 -15.78
CA ALA A 59 -16.51 7.90 -15.23
C ALA A 59 -16.39 6.43 -15.68
N LEU A 60 -16.07 6.17 -16.95
CA LEU A 60 -15.87 4.82 -17.47
C LEU A 60 -14.66 4.14 -16.84
N ASP A 61 -13.54 4.84 -16.74
CA ASP A 61 -12.31 4.30 -16.16
C ASP A 61 -12.47 4.06 -14.65
N GLY A 62 -13.10 4.99 -13.93
CA GLY A 62 -13.48 4.79 -12.53
C GLY A 62 -14.39 3.57 -12.34
N GLY A 63 -15.39 3.39 -13.22
CA GLY A 63 -16.28 2.22 -13.20
C GLY A 63 -15.54 0.90 -13.43
N LYS A 64 -14.59 0.86 -14.36
CA LYS A 64 -13.71 -0.31 -14.58
C LYS A 64 -12.89 -0.61 -13.33
N ILE A 65 -12.26 0.40 -12.74
CA ILE A 65 -11.44 0.24 -11.53
C ILE A 65 -12.31 -0.30 -10.38
N ALA A 66 -13.51 0.26 -10.16
CA ALA A 66 -14.41 -0.20 -9.12
C ALA A 66 -14.80 -1.69 -9.28
N LEU A 67 -15.10 -2.12 -10.51
CA LEU A 67 -15.42 -3.53 -10.79
C LEU A 67 -14.21 -4.45 -10.53
N ILE A 68 -13.02 -4.03 -10.95
CA ILE A 68 -11.78 -4.78 -10.72
C ILE A 68 -11.52 -4.92 -9.21
N VAL A 69 -11.60 -3.83 -8.45
CA VAL A 69 -11.40 -3.84 -6.99
C VAL A 69 -12.43 -4.74 -6.31
N ALA A 70 -13.71 -4.67 -6.69
CA ALA A 70 -14.75 -5.53 -6.12
C ALA A 70 -14.46 -7.02 -6.36
N ALA A 71 -14.12 -7.40 -7.60
CA ALA A 71 -13.77 -8.79 -7.93
C ALA A 71 -12.51 -9.25 -7.19
N MET A 72 -11.50 -8.38 -7.11
CA MET A 72 -10.24 -8.64 -6.42
C MET A 72 -10.44 -8.84 -4.91
N LEU A 73 -11.28 -8.04 -4.26
CA LEU A 73 -11.61 -8.18 -2.83
C LEU A 73 -12.23 -9.54 -2.53
N ILE A 74 -13.19 -9.98 -3.34
CA ILE A 74 -13.82 -11.31 -3.20
C ILE A 74 -12.75 -12.41 -3.29
N ALA A 75 -11.88 -12.34 -4.31
CA ALA A 75 -10.84 -13.33 -4.52
C ALA A 75 -9.82 -13.39 -3.38
N PHE A 76 -9.33 -12.23 -2.92
CA PHE A 76 -8.31 -12.20 -1.86
C PHE A 76 -8.87 -12.59 -0.50
N ILE A 77 -10.08 -12.14 -0.12
CA ILE A 77 -10.69 -12.55 1.15
C ILE A 77 -10.91 -14.07 1.15
N ALA A 78 -11.46 -14.63 0.07
CA ALA A 78 -11.65 -16.07 -0.04
C ALA A 78 -10.32 -16.85 0.03
N SER A 79 -9.27 -16.33 -0.62
CA SER A 79 -7.94 -16.95 -0.60
C SER A 79 -7.28 -16.86 0.77
N LEU A 80 -7.42 -15.73 1.46
CA LEU A 80 -6.92 -15.52 2.82
C LEU A 80 -7.57 -16.50 3.80
N GLU A 81 -8.89 -16.66 3.73
CA GLU A 81 -9.63 -17.63 4.53
C GLU A 81 -9.22 -19.08 4.24
N LEU A 82 -9.00 -19.43 2.97
CA LEU A 82 -8.48 -20.75 2.60
C LEU A 82 -7.09 -21.00 3.21
N VAL A 83 -6.18 -20.02 3.11
CA VAL A 83 -4.85 -20.13 3.70
C VAL A 83 -4.94 -20.23 5.22
N ASN A 84 -5.79 -19.43 5.86
CA ASN A 84 -6.04 -19.51 7.30
C ASN A 84 -6.57 -20.88 7.72
N TRP A 85 -7.48 -21.48 6.95
CA TRP A 85 -7.97 -22.83 7.21
C TRP A 85 -6.85 -23.88 7.16
N ILE A 86 -5.95 -23.79 6.16
CA ILE A 86 -4.79 -24.69 6.03
C ILE A 86 -3.84 -24.51 7.22
N ILE A 87 -3.43 -23.28 7.53
CA ILE A 87 -2.50 -22.98 8.63
C ILE A 87 -3.11 -23.41 9.96
N SER A 88 -4.38 -23.07 10.21
CA SER A 88 -5.07 -23.42 11.45
C SER A 88 -5.13 -24.94 11.66
N SER A 89 -5.30 -25.71 10.58
CA SER A 89 -5.32 -27.18 10.63
C SER A 89 -3.95 -27.78 11.01
N ILE A 90 -2.84 -27.12 10.66
CA ILE A 90 -1.47 -27.59 10.94
C ILE A 90 -0.96 -27.07 12.28
N PHE A 91 -1.30 -25.83 12.63
CA PHE A 91 -0.74 -25.08 13.77
C PHE A 91 -1.77 -24.84 14.88
N ALA A 92 -2.75 -25.73 15.03
CA ALA A 92 -3.73 -25.72 16.12
C ALA A 92 -4.47 -24.37 16.31
N GLY A 93 -4.96 -23.79 15.22
CA GLY A 93 -5.79 -22.57 15.23
C GLY A 93 -5.04 -21.26 15.05
N VAL A 94 -3.74 -21.29 14.73
CA VAL A 94 -2.98 -20.07 14.38
C VAL A 94 -3.37 -19.58 12.98
N THR A 95 -3.59 -18.27 12.84
CA THR A 95 -3.88 -17.63 11.55
C THR A 95 -2.64 -17.02 10.91
N LEU A 96 -2.69 -16.77 9.60
CA LEU A 96 -1.63 -16.04 8.89
C LEU A 96 -1.42 -14.65 9.50
N GLN A 97 -2.51 -13.94 9.82
CA GLN A 97 -2.43 -12.61 10.43
C GLN A 97 -1.70 -12.63 11.78
N GLN A 98 -1.90 -13.66 12.61
CA GLN A 98 -1.17 -13.78 13.87
C GLN A 98 0.34 -13.95 13.63
N ILE A 99 0.72 -14.80 12.67
CA ILE A 99 2.13 -14.99 12.30
C ILE A 99 2.74 -13.66 11.83
N LEU A 100 2.06 -12.95 10.93
CA LEU A 100 2.51 -11.65 10.45
C LEU A 100 2.54 -10.61 11.58
N GLY A 101 1.61 -10.69 12.52
CA GLY A 101 1.57 -9.89 13.73
C GLY A 101 2.87 -10.00 14.53
N TYR A 102 3.33 -11.21 14.81
CA TYR A 102 4.61 -11.40 15.50
C TYR A 102 5.81 -10.93 14.67
N VAL A 103 5.79 -11.13 13.35
CA VAL A 103 6.87 -10.70 12.45
C VAL A 103 6.98 -9.17 12.40
N LEU A 104 5.86 -8.46 12.36
CA LEU A 104 5.82 -7.01 12.25
C LEU A 104 5.74 -6.28 13.60
N ALA A 105 5.49 -6.97 14.70
CA ALA A 105 5.45 -6.37 16.04
C ALA A 105 6.69 -5.54 16.39
N PRO A 106 7.94 -5.96 16.10
CA PRO A 106 9.11 -5.12 16.37
C PRO A 106 9.08 -3.80 15.60
N ILE A 107 8.59 -3.83 14.35
CA ILE A 107 8.46 -2.63 13.50
C ILE A 107 7.33 -1.75 14.05
N GLY A 108 6.17 -2.32 14.38
CA GLY A 108 5.05 -1.59 14.97
C GLY A 108 5.44 -0.90 16.29
N PHE A 109 6.25 -1.56 17.11
CA PHE A 109 6.76 -0.99 18.36
C PHE A 109 7.65 0.23 18.09
N LEU A 110 8.56 0.14 17.11
CA LEU A 110 9.40 1.27 16.70
C LEU A 110 8.61 2.42 16.08
N MET A 111 7.47 2.13 15.45
CA MET A 111 6.54 3.13 14.92
C MET A 111 5.74 3.84 16.02
N GLY A 112 5.78 3.35 17.27
CA GLY A 112 5.09 3.95 18.42
C GLY A 112 3.71 3.36 18.73
N ILE A 113 3.40 2.16 18.23
CA ILE A 113 2.17 1.43 18.56
C ILE A 113 2.25 0.88 20.00
N ALA A 114 1.14 0.94 20.74
CA ALA A 114 1.10 0.46 22.12
C ALA A 114 1.40 -1.05 22.21
N PRO A 115 2.16 -1.53 23.22
CA PRO A 115 2.56 -2.93 23.32
C PRO A 115 1.41 -3.95 23.28
N GLY A 116 0.24 -3.60 23.84
CA GLY A 116 -0.94 -4.46 23.85
C GLY A 116 -1.65 -4.60 22.50
N GLU A 117 -1.31 -3.74 21.53
CA GLU A 117 -1.98 -3.65 20.23
C GLU A 117 -1.10 -4.23 19.10
N LEU A 118 0.19 -4.48 19.37
CA LEU A 118 1.21 -4.82 18.38
C LEU A 118 0.88 -6.03 17.51
N ILE A 119 0.41 -7.12 18.11
CA ILE A 119 0.17 -8.36 17.36
C ILE A 119 -1.03 -8.18 16.43
N GLN A 120 -2.09 -7.55 16.92
CA GLN A 120 -3.31 -7.30 16.16
C GLN A 120 -3.04 -6.35 15.00
N THR A 121 -2.39 -5.21 15.26
CA THR A 121 -2.09 -4.23 14.21
C THR A 121 -0.99 -4.69 13.28
N GLY A 122 0.01 -5.42 13.79
CA GLY A 122 1.03 -6.07 12.95
C GLY A 122 0.41 -7.07 11.98
N GLY A 123 -0.62 -7.80 12.40
CA GLY A 123 -1.39 -8.69 11.53
C GLY A 123 -2.02 -7.94 10.36
N ILE A 124 -2.73 -6.84 10.67
CA ILE A 124 -3.37 -5.96 9.67
C ILE A 124 -2.34 -5.35 8.71
N MET A 125 -1.22 -4.85 9.24
CA MET A 125 -0.12 -4.33 8.43
C MET A 125 0.45 -5.40 7.50
N GLY A 126 0.54 -6.65 7.96
CA GLY A 126 0.98 -7.79 7.17
C GLY A 126 -0.03 -8.20 6.11
N THR A 127 -1.33 -8.19 6.44
CA THR A 127 -2.43 -8.44 5.51
C THR A 127 -2.31 -7.52 4.30
N LYS A 128 -2.02 -6.24 4.51
CA LYS A 128 -1.77 -5.28 3.43
C LYS A 128 -0.65 -5.75 2.50
N ILE A 129 0.51 -6.12 3.05
CA ILE A 129 1.69 -6.48 2.26
C ILE A 129 1.43 -7.71 1.38
N ILE A 130 0.78 -8.74 1.94
CA ILE A 130 0.53 -10.02 1.25
C ILE A 130 -0.67 -9.95 0.31
N THR A 131 -1.73 -9.25 0.72
CA THR A 131 -2.96 -9.10 -0.08
C THR A 131 -3.02 -7.69 -0.67
N ASN A 132 -3.78 -6.79 -0.06
CA ASN A 132 -3.86 -5.38 -0.42
C ASN A 132 -4.38 -4.54 0.76
N GLU A 133 -4.29 -3.24 0.59
CA GLU A 133 -4.71 -2.23 1.55
C GLU A 133 -6.20 -2.22 1.86
N PHE A 134 -7.07 -2.49 0.89
CA PHE A 134 -8.52 -2.49 1.14
C PHE A 134 -8.95 -3.65 2.04
N VAL A 135 -8.36 -4.85 1.87
CA VAL A 135 -8.61 -5.98 2.77
C VAL A 135 -8.16 -5.64 4.19
N ALA A 136 -6.96 -5.07 4.34
CA ALA A 136 -6.45 -4.66 5.64
C ALA A 136 -7.27 -3.53 6.30
N MET A 137 -7.79 -2.59 5.51
CA MET A 137 -8.69 -1.55 6.02
C MET A 137 -10.01 -2.12 6.54
N LEU A 138 -10.56 -3.16 5.90
CA LEU A 138 -11.74 -3.86 6.40
C LEU A 138 -11.48 -4.61 7.72
N GLU A 139 -10.25 -5.11 7.92
CA GLU A 139 -9.83 -5.70 9.20
C GLU A 139 -9.67 -4.63 10.31
N LEU A 140 -9.26 -3.40 9.96
CA LEU A 140 -9.10 -2.30 10.92
C LEU A 140 -10.41 -1.62 11.30
N GLU A 141 -11.36 -1.46 10.37
CA GLU A 141 -12.65 -0.76 10.57
C GLU A 141 -13.35 -1.13 11.90
N PRO A 142 -13.56 -2.42 12.25
CA PRO A 142 -14.24 -2.77 13.50
C PRO A 142 -13.45 -2.43 14.76
N LEU A 143 -12.12 -2.22 14.66
CA LEU A 143 -11.22 -2.02 15.79
C LEU A 143 -10.95 -0.54 16.11
N VAL A 144 -11.41 0.38 15.25
CA VAL A 144 -11.15 1.83 15.42
C VAL A 144 -11.66 2.37 16.76
N GLY A 145 -12.71 1.78 17.34
CA GLY A 145 -13.22 2.13 18.66
C GLY A 145 -12.58 1.41 19.84
N GLU A 146 -11.76 0.38 19.58
CA GLU A 146 -11.12 -0.47 20.60
C GLU A 146 -9.64 -0.12 20.80
N LEU A 147 -8.98 0.35 19.74
CA LEU A 147 -7.57 0.74 19.73
C LEU A 147 -7.38 2.19 20.19
N SER A 148 -6.18 2.48 20.66
CA SER A 148 -5.76 3.85 20.98
C SER A 148 -5.78 4.74 19.72
N GLU A 149 -6.14 6.02 19.90
CA GLU A 149 -6.22 7.00 18.80
C GLU A 149 -4.91 7.08 18.01
N LYS A 150 -3.79 7.06 18.72
CA LYS A 150 -2.43 7.03 18.14
C LYS A 150 -2.23 5.81 17.24
N THR A 151 -2.60 4.62 17.70
CA THR A 151 -2.46 3.38 16.91
C THR A 151 -3.36 3.39 15.69
N VAL A 152 -4.61 3.84 15.82
CA VAL A 152 -5.50 4.01 14.67
C VAL A 152 -4.87 4.95 13.64
N GLY A 153 -4.30 6.08 14.07
CA GLY A 153 -3.62 7.03 13.19
C GLY A 153 -2.41 6.43 12.48
N ILE A 154 -1.51 5.77 13.22
CA ILE A 154 -0.33 5.11 12.68
C ILE A 154 -0.72 4.06 11.63
N VAL A 155 -1.63 3.15 11.98
CA VAL A 155 -2.03 2.06 11.07
C VAL A 155 -2.80 2.62 9.88
N SER A 156 -3.69 3.60 10.05
CA SER A 156 -4.40 4.24 8.94
C SER A 156 -3.45 4.87 7.93
N VAL A 157 -2.42 5.59 8.39
CA VAL A 157 -1.42 6.20 7.51
C VAL A 157 -0.58 5.11 6.83
N PHE A 158 -0.19 4.06 7.55
CA PHE A 158 0.53 2.93 6.96
C PHE A 158 -0.28 2.24 5.85
N LEU A 159 -1.58 2.04 6.07
CA LEU A 159 -2.49 1.39 5.12
C LEU A 159 -2.81 2.27 3.91
N THR A 160 -2.67 3.59 4.01
CA THR A 160 -2.98 4.53 2.91
C THR A 160 -1.86 4.54 1.86
N SER A 161 -1.53 3.40 1.26
CA SER A 161 -0.56 3.26 0.16
C SER A 161 -0.68 1.89 -0.50
N PHE A 162 -0.29 1.79 -1.78
CA PHE A 162 -0.35 0.56 -2.56
C PHE A 162 0.93 -0.29 -2.47
N ALA A 163 1.53 -0.36 -1.29
CA ALA A 163 2.74 -1.15 -1.06
C ALA A 163 2.38 -2.61 -0.72
N ASN A 164 2.19 -3.44 -1.75
CA ASN A 164 1.88 -4.87 -1.64
C ASN A 164 2.40 -5.65 -2.87
N PHE A 165 2.43 -6.98 -2.79
CA PHE A 165 2.93 -7.83 -3.89
C PHE A 165 2.15 -7.65 -5.20
N ALA A 166 0.83 -7.50 -5.14
CA ALA A 166 -0.02 -7.34 -6.32
C ALA A 166 0.31 -6.05 -7.08
N SER A 167 0.49 -4.93 -6.36
CA SER A 167 0.84 -3.63 -6.94
C SER A 167 2.21 -3.63 -7.63
N ILE A 168 3.20 -4.36 -7.09
CA ILE A 168 4.49 -4.53 -7.79
C ILE A 168 4.30 -5.29 -9.10
N GLY A 169 3.47 -6.33 -9.12
CA GLY A 169 3.12 -7.06 -10.34
C GLY A 169 2.43 -6.18 -11.37
N ILE A 170 1.49 -5.34 -10.93
CA ILE A 170 0.81 -4.36 -11.80
C ILE A 170 1.82 -3.39 -12.39
N ILE A 171 2.69 -2.78 -11.59
CA ILE A 171 3.70 -1.83 -12.08
C ILE A 171 4.64 -2.51 -13.08
N ALA A 172 5.14 -3.72 -12.78
CA ALA A 172 6.01 -4.46 -13.69
C ALA A 172 5.32 -4.76 -15.03
N GLY A 173 4.05 -5.20 -14.99
CA GLY A 173 3.25 -5.47 -16.18
C GLY A 173 2.95 -4.21 -17.01
N THR A 174 2.60 -3.10 -16.35
CA THR A 174 2.37 -1.81 -17.02
C THR A 174 3.64 -1.30 -17.70
N VAL A 175 4.78 -1.33 -17.01
CA VAL A 175 6.06 -0.90 -17.62
C VAL A 175 6.42 -1.80 -18.78
N GLN A 176 6.24 -3.12 -18.66
CA GLN A 176 6.49 -4.06 -19.76
C GLN A 176 5.57 -3.84 -20.97
N GLY A 177 4.33 -3.42 -20.74
CA GLY A 177 3.38 -3.06 -21.81
C GLY A 177 3.77 -1.79 -22.57
N ILE A 178 4.54 -0.89 -21.94
CA ILE A 178 5.07 0.33 -22.55
C ILE A 178 6.41 0.05 -23.24
N ASP A 179 7.34 -0.59 -22.52
CA ASP A 179 8.68 -0.95 -22.97
C ASP A 179 9.10 -2.29 -22.37
N SER A 180 9.31 -3.28 -23.23
CA SER A 180 9.61 -4.64 -22.81
C SER A 180 10.97 -4.81 -22.15
N GLU A 181 11.98 -4.03 -22.56
CA GLU A 181 13.33 -4.08 -22.00
C GLU A 181 13.35 -3.43 -20.61
N LYS A 182 12.71 -2.27 -20.46
CA LYS A 182 12.56 -1.59 -19.17
C LYS A 182 11.69 -2.41 -18.21
N GLY A 183 10.63 -3.04 -18.70
CA GLY A 183 9.79 -3.94 -17.91
C GLY A 183 10.57 -5.12 -17.33
N ALA A 184 11.45 -5.73 -18.13
CA ALA A 184 12.35 -6.78 -17.67
C ALA A 184 13.35 -6.26 -16.62
N ALA A 185 13.83 -5.02 -16.74
CA ALA A 185 14.68 -4.39 -15.73
C ALA A 185 13.93 -4.15 -14.41
N VAL A 186 12.71 -3.60 -14.45
CA VAL A 186 11.86 -3.35 -13.27
C VAL A 186 11.53 -4.66 -12.55
N SER A 187 11.17 -5.70 -13.29
CA SER A 187 10.80 -7.01 -12.74
C SER A 187 11.92 -7.63 -11.89
N LYS A 188 13.19 -7.43 -12.27
CA LYS A 188 14.35 -7.91 -11.49
C LYS A 188 14.46 -7.26 -10.11
N PHE A 189 13.90 -6.07 -9.93
CA PHE A 189 13.92 -5.33 -8.66
C PHE A 189 12.62 -5.43 -7.87
N GLY A 190 11.68 -6.30 -8.24
CA GLY A 190 10.35 -6.36 -7.63
C GLY A 190 10.35 -6.42 -6.09
N LEU A 191 11.18 -7.28 -5.49
CA LEU A 191 11.28 -7.36 -4.02
C LEU A 191 11.91 -6.08 -3.41
N LYS A 192 12.90 -5.50 -4.09
CA LYS A 192 13.54 -4.24 -3.66
C LYS A 192 12.52 -3.08 -3.71
N LEU A 193 11.66 -3.05 -4.72
CA LEU A 193 10.55 -2.09 -4.83
C LEU A 193 9.52 -2.29 -3.73
N LEU A 194 9.14 -3.53 -3.43
CA LEU A 194 8.20 -3.82 -2.34
C LEU A 194 8.74 -3.35 -0.99
N ILE A 195 10.01 -3.66 -0.69
CA ILE A 195 10.67 -3.23 0.54
C ILE A 195 10.73 -1.69 0.60
N GLY A 196 11.15 -1.03 -0.48
CA GLY A 196 11.20 0.43 -0.54
C GLY A 196 9.83 1.10 -0.32
N ALA A 197 8.79 0.61 -0.98
CA ALA A 197 7.43 1.12 -0.82
C ALA A 197 6.89 0.89 0.61
N THR A 198 7.20 -0.27 1.19
CA THR A 198 6.83 -0.58 2.58
C THR A 198 7.57 0.31 3.57
N LEU A 199 8.87 0.55 3.39
CA LEU A 199 9.64 1.48 4.19
C LEU A 199 9.11 2.92 4.09
N GLY A 200 8.68 3.34 2.91
CA GLY A 200 7.98 4.63 2.72
C GLY A 200 6.70 4.70 3.55
N SER A 201 5.91 3.63 3.56
CA SER A 201 4.69 3.53 4.38
C SER A 201 5.00 3.58 5.88
N ILE A 202 6.05 2.88 6.32
CA ILE A 202 6.53 2.87 7.72
C ILE A 202 6.97 4.28 8.13
N LEU A 203 7.75 4.97 7.29
CA LEU A 203 8.24 6.31 7.57
C LEU A 203 7.08 7.30 7.72
N SER A 204 6.13 7.31 6.78
CA SER A 204 4.93 8.17 6.86
C SER A 204 4.13 7.92 8.14
N ALA A 205 3.88 6.65 8.46
CA ALA A 205 3.12 6.25 9.64
C ALA A 205 3.85 6.60 10.95
N THR A 206 5.17 6.46 10.99
CA THR A 206 6.01 6.86 12.13
C THR A 206 5.96 8.38 12.34
N ILE A 207 6.03 9.16 11.25
CA ILE A 207 5.90 10.61 11.32
C ILE A 207 4.52 11.00 11.86
N ALA A 208 3.45 10.39 11.37
CA ALA A 208 2.10 10.63 11.89
C ALA A 208 2.01 10.29 13.38
N GLY A 209 2.55 9.14 13.80
CA GLY A 209 2.61 8.72 15.20
C GLY A 209 3.46 9.61 16.11
N LEU A 210 4.33 10.46 15.58
CA LEU A 210 5.07 11.44 16.38
C LEU A 210 4.17 12.59 16.86
N PHE A 211 3.14 12.93 16.08
CA PHE A 211 2.24 14.06 16.32
C PHE A 211 0.88 13.66 16.92
N LEU A 212 0.73 12.38 17.28
CA LEU A 212 -0.44 11.78 17.95
C LEU A 212 -0.02 11.19 19.30
#